data_AF-A0A0A9FNN7-F1
#
_entry.id   AF-A0A0A9FNN7-F1
#
_cell.length_a   1.000
_cell.length_b   1.000
_cell.length_c   1.000
_cell.angle_alpha   90.00
_cell.angle_beta   90.00
_cell.angle_gamma   90.00
#
_symmetry.space_group_name_H-M   'P 1'
#
loop_
_entity.id
_entity.type
_entity.pdbx_description
1 polymer ?
#
loop_
_entity_poly.entity_id
_entity_poly.type
_entity_poly.pdbx_seq_one_letter_code
_entity_poly.pdbx_strand_id
1 'polypeptide(L)'
;MSQLGALDAAVLSAGHWFRIPSIYHDGGRVVGCHDCAAEFNHTETSFFAVFRDAIHRTLTEVTRRHGEHGAKDRKKMVVALTTLSPSHFEGDWDKGAQCPKKRPYKNGEKELGYTETEMRKIVVEAVAEAAPNAGTLQFAALDVTTLANLRPDGHPGPYMHKHPFATGSGRVQNDCLHWCMPGPVDTFNQILLQTILR
;
A
#
# COMPACT_ATOMS: atom_id res chain seq x y z
N MET A 1 -17.10 8.10 1.12
CA MET A 1 -16.80 8.15 -0.33
C MET A 1 -17.97 8.76 -1.12
N SER A 2 -18.55 9.88 -0.67
CA SER A 2 -19.74 10.48 -1.32
C SER A 2 -19.49 11.10 -2.69
N GLN A 3 -18.23 11.34 -3.05
CA GLN A 3 -17.83 11.94 -4.33
C GLN A 3 -17.39 10.92 -5.38
N LEU A 4 -17.48 9.60 -5.09
CA LEU A 4 -16.93 8.56 -5.95
C LEU A 4 -17.50 8.61 -7.38
N GLY A 5 -18.81 8.85 -7.52
CA GLY A 5 -19.49 8.90 -8.82
C GLY A 5 -19.08 10.05 -9.74
N ALA A 6 -18.37 11.07 -9.22
CA ALA A 6 -17.86 12.18 -10.03
C ALA A 6 -16.48 11.89 -10.65
N LEU A 7 -15.76 10.86 -10.17
CA LEU A 7 -14.38 10.59 -10.57
C LEU A 7 -14.31 9.74 -11.85
N ASP A 8 -13.34 10.04 -12.71
CA ASP A 8 -13.01 9.19 -13.87
C ASP A 8 -12.02 8.09 -13.51
N ALA A 9 -11.17 8.35 -12.50
CA ALA A 9 -10.26 7.39 -11.94
C ALA A 9 -10.12 7.58 -10.43
N ALA A 10 -9.97 6.49 -9.69
CA ALA A 10 -9.55 6.48 -8.30
C ALA A 10 -8.34 5.56 -8.12
N VAL A 11 -7.39 5.99 -7.31
CA VAL A 11 -6.24 5.19 -6.90
C VAL A 11 -6.34 4.96 -5.41
N LEU A 12 -6.37 3.69 -5.02
CA LEU A 12 -6.50 3.25 -3.65
C LEU A 12 -5.22 2.53 -3.25
N SER A 13 -4.75 2.77 -2.02
CA SER A 13 -3.54 2.12 -1.49
C SER A 13 -3.68 1.91 0.01
N ALA A 14 -3.25 0.76 0.49
CA ALA A 14 -3.15 0.42 1.91
C ALA A 14 -2.00 -0.58 2.09
N GLY A 15 -1.35 -0.58 3.27
CA GLY A 15 -0.21 -1.48 3.47
C GLY A 15 0.43 -1.38 4.84
N HIS A 16 1.44 -0.51 4.98
CA HIS A 16 2.37 -0.48 6.13
C HIS A 16 1.71 -0.47 7.51
N TRP A 17 0.59 0.24 7.68
CA TRP A 17 -0.05 0.37 8.99
C TRP A 17 -0.77 -0.89 9.50
N PHE A 18 -1.02 -1.88 8.62
CA PHE A 18 -1.53 -3.17 9.08
C PHE A 18 -0.45 -4.01 9.77
N ARG A 19 0.84 -3.66 9.60
CA ARG A 19 1.98 -4.43 10.09
C ARG A 19 2.50 -3.98 11.47
N ILE A 20 1.90 -2.96 12.05
CA ILE A 20 2.28 -2.47 13.38
C ILE A 20 1.26 -2.97 14.41
N PRO A 21 1.67 -3.09 15.70
CA PRO A 21 0.76 -3.42 16.78
C PRO A 21 -0.55 -2.63 16.71
N SER A 22 -1.68 -3.34 16.61
CA SER A 22 -2.98 -2.71 16.31
C SER A 22 -4.13 -3.46 16.97
N ILE A 23 -5.18 -2.70 17.34
CA ILE A 23 -6.49 -3.25 17.75
C ILE A 23 -7.47 -2.97 16.62
N TYR A 24 -8.13 -4.02 16.14
CA TYR A 24 -9.05 -3.93 15.00
C TYR A 24 -10.49 -3.80 15.47
N HIS A 25 -11.21 -2.88 14.85
CA HIS A 25 -12.61 -2.62 15.13
C HIS A 25 -13.48 -2.88 13.90
N ASP A 26 -14.64 -3.51 14.10
CA ASP A 26 -15.71 -3.64 13.11
C ASP A 26 -17.05 -3.23 13.76
N GLY A 27 -17.75 -2.28 13.15
CA GLY A 27 -19.02 -1.76 13.68
C GLY A 27 -18.93 -1.23 15.13
N GLY A 28 -17.77 -0.68 15.53
CA GLY A 28 -17.51 -0.19 16.88
C GLY A 28 -17.13 -1.27 17.90
N ARG A 29 -17.02 -2.54 17.49
CA ARG A 29 -16.64 -3.67 18.35
C ARG A 29 -15.22 -4.10 18.05
N VAL A 30 -14.45 -4.46 19.07
CA VAL A 30 -13.14 -5.09 18.89
C VAL A 30 -13.34 -6.47 18.29
N VAL A 31 -12.68 -6.74 17.16
CA VAL A 31 -12.74 -8.04 16.45
C VAL A 31 -11.43 -8.83 16.55
N GLY A 32 -10.36 -8.19 17.00
CA GLY A 32 -9.07 -8.82 17.22
C GLY A 32 -7.97 -7.81 17.42
N CYS A 33 -6.75 -8.28 17.59
CA CYS A 33 -5.56 -7.46 17.62
C CYS A 33 -4.44 -8.11 16.81
N HIS A 34 -3.39 -7.34 16.49
CA HIS A 34 -2.14 -7.84 15.97
C HIS A 34 -1.02 -7.36 16.87
N ASP A 35 -0.17 -8.28 17.34
CA ASP A 35 1.00 -7.99 18.18
C ASP A 35 0.68 -7.06 19.37
N CYS A 36 -0.50 -7.26 19.99
CA CYS A 36 -0.95 -6.42 21.09
C CYS A 36 -0.41 -6.91 22.44
N ALA A 37 -0.17 -5.96 23.35
CA ALA A 37 0.24 -6.29 24.70
C ALA A 37 -0.82 -7.16 25.40
N ALA A 38 -0.38 -8.16 26.16
CA ALA A 38 -1.25 -9.13 26.83
C ALA A 38 -2.28 -8.48 27.78
N GLU A 39 -1.98 -7.27 28.28
CA GLU A 39 -2.88 -6.47 29.13
C GLU A 39 -4.22 -6.10 28.47
N PHE A 40 -4.29 -6.06 27.14
CA PHE A 40 -5.53 -5.74 26.44
C PHE A 40 -6.51 -6.92 26.38
N ASN A 41 -6.05 -8.15 26.64
CA ASN A 41 -6.87 -9.38 26.61
C ASN A 41 -7.76 -9.48 25.35
N HIS A 42 -7.17 -9.23 24.18
CA HIS A 42 -7.83 -9.33 22.88
C HIS A 42 -7.32 -10.55 22.11
N THR A 43 -8.16 -11.08 21.22
CA THR A 43 -7.82 -12.23 20.38
C THR A 43 -6.79 -11.83 19.32
N GLU A 44 -5.60 -12.43 19.34
CA GLU A 44 -4.60 -12.27 18.29
C GLU A 44 -5.17 -12.73 16.94
N THR A 45 -5.00 -11.91 15.92
CA THR A 45 -5.54 -12.09 14.59
C THR A 45 -4.48 -11.76 13.56
N SER A 46 -4.37 -12.59 12.52
CA SER A 46 -3.47 -12.33 11.41
C SER A 46 -3.82 -11.00 10.73
N PHE A 47 -2.88 -10.05 10.70
CA PHE A 47 -3.08 -8.81 9.97
C PHE A 47 -3.31 -9.04 8.47
N PHE A 48 -2.84 -10.16 7.91
CA PHE A 48 -3.15 -10.52 6.52
C PHE A 48 -4.65 -10.76 6.30
N ALA A 49 -5.32 -11.39 7.27
CA ALA A 49 -6.77 -11.60 7.19
C ALA A 49 -7.51 -10.26 7.25
N VAL A 50 -7.12 -9.38 8.16
CA VAL A 50 -7.72 -8.04 8.29
C VAL A 50 -7.43 -7.17 7.07
N PHE A 51 -6.22 -7.25 6.52
CA PHE A 51 -5.85 -6.55 5.28
C PHE A 51 -6.69 -7.06 4.10
N ARG A 52 -6.86 -8.38 3.96
CA ARG A 52 -7.72 -8.99 2.93
C ARG A 52 -9.16 -8.50 3.06
N ASP A 53 -9.72 -8.54 4.27
CA ASP A 53 -11.07 -8.05 4.54
C ASP A 53 -11.23 -6.57 4.21
N ALA A 54 -10.26 -5.73 4.58
CA ALA A 54 -10.27 -4.30 4.27
C ALA A 54 -10.26 -4.04 2.76
N ILE A 55 -9.43 -4.76 1.99
CA ILE A 55 -9.38 -4.66 0.52
C ILE A 55 -10.71 -5.12 -0.10
N HIS A 56 -11.25 -6.27 0.30
CA HIS A 56 -12.51 -6.80 -0.24
C HIS A 56 -13.69 -5.89 0.06
N ARG A 57 -13.80 -5.41 1.31
CA ARG A 57 -14.85 -4.46 1.71
C ARG A 57 -14.74 -3.14 0.96
N THR A 58 -13.53 -2.66 0.71
CA THR A 58 -13.30 -1.45 -0.09
C THR A 58 -13.82 -1.61 -1.51
N LEU A 59 -13.49 -2.71 -2.19
CA LEU A 59 -13.97 -3.00 -3.54
C LEU A 59 -15.50 -3.18 -3.59
N THR A 60 -16.06 -3.89 -2.62
CA THR A 60 -17.52 -4.06 -2.50
C THR A 60 -18.23 -2.73 -2.29
N GLU A 61 -17.69 -1.87 -1.42
CA GLU A 61 -18.26 -0.54 -1.17
C GLU A 61 -18.16 0.36 -2.41
N VAL A 62 -17.06 0.30 -3.15
CA VAL A 62 -16.90 1.00 -4.43
C VAL A 62 -17.96 0.55 -5.42
N THR A 63 -18.14 -0.76 -5.62
CA THR A 63 -19.17 -1.32 -6.50
C THR A 63 -20.57 -0.89 -6.06
N ARG A 64 -20.85 -0.98 -4.76
CA ARG A 64 -22.15 -0.62 -4.17
C ARG A 64 -22.49 0.86 -4.42
N ARG A 65 -21.56 1.77 -4.09
CA ARG A 65 -21.71 3.23 -4.29
C ARG A 65 -21.86 3.60 -5.75
N HIS A 66 -21.07 2.99 -6.63
CA HIS A 66 -21.20 3.19 -8.07
C HIS A 66 -22.56 2.71 -8.61
N GLY A 67 -23.07 1.63 -8.03
CA GLY A 67 -24.40 1.10 -8.30
C GLY A 67 -25.57 1.95 -7.79
N GLU A 68 -25.38 2.79 -6.77
CA GLU A 68 -26.45 3.70 -6.28
C GLU A 68 -26.84 4.77 -7.30
N HIS A 69 -25.94 5.12 -8.22
CA HIS A 69 -26.25 6.00 -9.34
C HIS A 69 -27.14 5.29 -10.37
N GLY A 70 -28.10 6.01 -10.95
CA GLY A 70 -28.98 5.47 -11.99
C GLY A 70 -28.17 4.98 -13.19
N ALA A 71 -28.61 3.90 -13.85
CA ALA A 71 -27.85 3.27 -14.94
C ALA A 71 -27.47 4.23 -16.09
N LYS A 72 -28.23 5.30 -16.30
CA LYS A 72 -27.97 6.34 -17.31
C LYS A 72 -26.84 7.32 -16.92
N ASP A 73 -26.53 7.44 -15.62
CA ASP A 73 -25.53 8.36 -15.08
C ASP A 73 -24.19 7.67 -14.78
N ARG A 74 -24.11 6.35 -14.94
CA ARG A 74 -22.90 5.56 -14.67
C ARG A 74 -21.90 5.66 -15.83
N LYS A 75 -20.93 6.56 -15.69
CA LYS A 75 -19.76 6.61 -16.59
C LYS A 75 -18.77 5.45 -16.32
N LYS A 76 -17.92 5.16 -17.30
CA LYS A 76 -16.76 4.27 -17.12
C LYS A 76 -15.84 4.92 -16.08
N MET A 77 -15.40 4.15 -15.08
CA MET A 77 -14.48 4.62 -14.04
C MET A 77 -13.40 3.58 -13.80
N VAL A 78 -12.14 4.01 -13.76
CA VAL A 78 -11.00 3.14 -13.43
C VAL A 78 -10.77 3.19 -11.92
N VAL A 79 -10.64 2.03 -11.28
CA VAL A 79 -10.30 1.92 -9.86
C VAL A 79 -9.04 1.08 -9.74
N ALA A 80 -7.90 1.77 -9.55
CA ALA A 80 -6.61 1.13 -9.41
C ALA A 80 -6.30 0.89 -7.93
N LEU A 81 -6.01 -0.36 -7.55
CA LEU A 81 -5.51 -0.71 -6.23
C LEU A 81 -4.01 -0.95 -6.31
N THR A 82 -3.24 -0.14 -5.57
CA THR A 82 -1.79 -0.22 -5.55
C THR A 82 -1.34 -1.35 -4.65
N THR A 83 -0.48 -2.24 -5.15
CA THR A 83 0.15 -3.28 -4.33
C THR A 83 1.18 -2.67 -3.37
N LEU A 84 1.60 -3.41 -2.34
CA LEU A 84 2.49 -2.89 -1.30
C LEU A 84 3.80 -2.35 -1.90
N SER A 85 4.18 -1.12 -1.55
CA SER A 85 5.53 -0.59 -1.77
C SER A 85 6.39 -0.89 -0.53
N PRO A 86 7.33 -1.84 -0.55
CA PRO A 86 8.09 -2.22 0.63
C PRO A 86 9.02 -1.11 1.14
N SER A 87 9.33 -1.17 2.44
CA SER A 87 10.43 -0.42 3.03
C SER A 87 11.74 -1.19 2.89
N HIS A 88 12.88 -0.49 3.01
CA HIS A 88 14.21 -1.09 2.89
C HIS A 88 15.08 -0.84 4.12
N PHE A 89 14.47 -0.77 5.31
CA PHE A 89 15.22 -0.73 6.56
C PHE A 89 16.06 -2.01 6.72
N GLU A 90 17.36 -1.85 6.97
CA GLU A 90 18.26 -2.92 7.43
C GLU A 90 18.26 -2.94 8.96
N GLY A 91 17.19 -3.49 9.54
CA GLY A 91 16.92 -3.51 10.99
C GLY A 91 15.57 -2.87 11.34
N ASP A 92 15.36 -2.58 12.62
CA ASP A 92 14.10 -2.00 13.11
C ASP A 92 14.00 -0.50 12.81
N TRP A 93 12.88 -0.09 12.22
CA TRP A 93 12.62 1.29 11.76
C TRP A 93 12.66 2.31 12.89
N ASP A 94 12.30 1.92 14.12
CA ASP A 94 12.25 2.74 15.33
C ASP A 94 13.56 2.71 16.14
N LYS A 95 14.55 1.89 15.74
CA LYS A 95 15.85 1.77 16.42
C LYS A 95 17.00 2.40 15.65
N GLY A 96 16.70 3.20 14.62
CA GLY A 96 17.70 3.92 13.83
C GLY A 96 18.32 3.08 12.69
N ALA A 97 17.64 2.01 12.27
CA ALA A 97 18.01 1.27 11.08
C ALA A 97 18.07 2.18 9.84
N GLN A 98 18.91 1.79 8.88
CA GLN A 98 19.21 2.58 7.69
C GLN A 98 18.91 1.78 6.43
N CYS A 99 18.90 2.46 5.29
CA CYS A 99 18.84 1.90 3.93
C CYS A 99 20.05 2.43 3.16
N PRO A 100 21.26 1.90 3.41
CA PRO A 100 22.50 2.50 2.91
C PRO A 100 22.72 2.28 1.41
N LYS A 101 21.95 1.39 0.78
CA LYS A 101 22.15 1.00 -0.61
C LYS A 101 21.78 2.14 -1.57
N LYS A 102 22.78 2.60 -2.34
CA LYS A 102 22.67 3.76 -3.25
C LYS A 102 22.43 3.40 -4.72
N ARG A 103 22.19 2.12 -5.01
CA ARG A 103 21.96 1.61 -6.37
C ARG A 103 20.82 0.59 -6.36
N PRO A 104 20.03 0.51 -7.44
CA PRO A 104 19.00 -0.50 -7.56
C PRO A 104 19.61 -1.91 -7.51
N TYR A 105 18.82 -2.86 -7.06
CA TYR A 105 19.12 -4.28 -7.23
C TYR A 105 19.02 -4.66 -8.71
N LYS A 106 19.88 -5.58 -9.16
CA LYS A 106 19.71 -6.24 -10.45
C LYS A 106 18.61 -7.30 -10.36
N ASN A 107 18.10 -7.72 -11.52
CA ASN A 107 17.17 -8.85 -11.59
C ASN A 107 17.77 -10.09 -10.90
N GLY A 108 17.01 -10.69 -10.00
CA GLY A 108 17.42 -11.85 -9.20
C GLY A 108 18.36 -11.55 -8.02
N GLU A 109 18.76 -10.28 -7.78
CA GLU A 109 19.60 -9.92 -6.65
C GLU A 109 18.80 -9.78 -5.34
N LYS A 110 17.49 -9.57 -5.45
CA LYS A 110 16.59 -9.42 -4.30
C LYS A 110 15.24 -10.05 -4.60
N GLU A 111 14.94 -11.12 -3.87
CA GLU A 111 13.61 -11.74 -3.85
C GLU A 111 12.67 -10.99 -2.90
N LEU A 112 11.36 -11.14 -3.13
CA LEU A 112 10.35 -10.64 -2.21
C LEU A 112 10.35 -11.48 -0.93
N GLY A 113 10.14 -10.81 0.20
CA GLY A 113 9.84 -11.48 1.47
C GLY A 113 8.45 -12.12 1.44
N TYR A 114 8.19 -12.97 2.44
CA TYR A 114 6.87 -13.59 2.62
C TYR A 114 5.76 -12.54 2.76
N THR A 115 5.99 -11.52 3.58
CA THR A 115 5.01 -10.45 3.83
C THR A 115 4.68 -9.67 2.56
N GLU A 116 5.69 -9.23 1.81
CA GLU A 116 5.49 -8.52 0.56
C GLU A 116 4.75 -9.39 -0.47
N THR A 117 5.10 -10.68 -0.52
CA THR A 117 4.46 -11.66 -1.41
C THR A 117 2.99 -11.83 -1.09
N GLU A 118 2.63 -12.08 0.17
CA GLU A 118 1.22 -12.28 0.55
C GLU A 118 0.39 -11.00 0.46
N MET A 119 0.92 -9.84 0.88
CA MET A 119 0.18 -8.57 0.71
C MET A 119 -0.06 -8.22 -0.76
N ARG A 120 0.94 -8.45 -1.64
CA ARG A 120 0.77 -8.28 -3.09
C ARG A 120 -0.31 -9.22 -3.62
N LYS A 121 -0.23 -10.50 -3.26
CA LYS A 121 -1.18 -11.54 -3.68
C LYS A 121 -2.61 -11.20 -3.28
N ILE A 122 -2.83 -10.77 -2.04
CA ILE A 122 -4.15 -10.32 -1.54
C ILE A 122 -4.75 -9.26 -2.45
N VAL A 123 -3.99 -8.21 -2.81
CA VAL A 123 -4.50 -7.13 -3.67
C VAL A 123 -4.79 -7.62 -5.09
N VAL A 124 -3.90 -8.42 -5.67
CA VAL A 124 -4.05 -8.94 -7.04
C VAL A 124 -5.25 -9.89 -7.15
N GLU A 125 -5.41 -10.81 -6.19
CA GLU A 125 -6.54 -11.73 -6.12
C GLU A 125 -7.85 -10.97 -5.95
N ALA A 126 -7.92 -10.03 -5.00
CA ALA A 126 -9.13 -9.25 -4.75
C ALA A 126 -9.61 -8.47 -5.97
N VAL A 127 -8.67 -7.85 -6.71
CA VAL A 127 -8.99 -7.15 -7.97
C VAL A 127 -9.52 -8.12 -9.01
N ALA A 128 -8.88 -9.30 -9.16
CA ALA A 128 -9.31 -10.31 -10.11
C ALA A 128 -10.69 -10.88 -9.78
N GLU A 129 -10.98 -11.09 -8.50
CA GLU A 129 -12.29 -11.55 -7.99
C GLU A 129 -13.39 -10.50 -8.18
N ALA A 130 -13.07 -9.21 -8.05
CA ALA A 130 -14.04 -8.13 -8.22
C ALA A 130 -14.37 -7.82 -9.70
N ALA A 131 -13.45 -8.10 -10.62
CA ALA A 131 -13.57 -7.74 -12.04
C ALA A 131 -14.84 -8.27 -12.74
N PRO A 132 -15.28 -9.53 -12.55
CA PRO A 132 -16.49 -10.04 -13.21
C PRO A 132 -17.78 -9.30 -12.83
N ASN A 133 -17.83 -8.68 -11.66
CA ASN A 133 -19.01 -7.99 -11.12
C ASN A 133 -18.91 -6.46 -11.24
N ALA A 134 -17.94 -5.95 -12.01
CA ALA A 134 -17.57 -4.53 -11.99
C ALA A 134 -18.51 -3.63 -12.81
N GLY A 135 -19.31 -4.18 -13.74
CA GLY A 135 -20.21 -3.37 -14.58
C GLY A 135 -19.42 -2.35 -15.42
N THR A 136 -19.62 -1.05 -15.17
CA THR A 136 -18.85 0.03 -15.82
C THR A 136 -17.58 0.43 -15.05
N LEU A 137 -17.31 -0.21 -13.91
CA LEU A 137 -16.03 -0.09 -13.22
C LEU A 137 -14.99 -0.96 -13.91
N GLN A 138 -13.76 -0.43 -13.98
CA GLN A 138 -12.58 -1.18 -14.39
C GLN A 138 -11.65 -1.26 -13.19
N PHE A 139 -11.71 -2.39 -12.47
CA PHE A 139 -10.76 -2.67 -11.40
C PHE A 139 -9.41 -3.08 -12.00
N ALA A 140 -8.33 -2.51 -11.47
CA ALA A 140 -6.97 -2.82 -11.89
C ALA A 140 -6.04 -2.91 -10.68
N ALA A 141 -5.10 -3.85 -10.70
CA ALA A 141 -4.02 -3.88 -9.74
C ALA A 141 -2.87 -3.04 -10.30
N LEU A 142 -2.55 -1.93 -9.64
CA LEU A 142 -1.33 -1.18 -9.89
C LEU A 142 -0.18 -1.93 -9.20
N ASP A 143 0.33 -2.95 -9.90
CA ASP A 143 1.28 -3.89 -9.34
C ASP A 143 2.72 -3.36 -9.38
N VAL A 144 3.13 -2.74 -8.27
CA VAL A 144 4.44 -2.08 -8.12
C VAL A 144 5.35 -2.77 -7.11
N THR A 145 4.87 -3.76 -6.35
CA THR A 145 5.66 -4.38 -5.26
C THR A 145 7.01 -4.90 -5.72
N THR A 146 7.06 -5.69 -6.79
CA THR A 146 8.32 -6.30 -7.26
C THR A 146 9.31 -5.23 -7.73
N LEU A 147 8.85 -4.25 -8.51
CA LEU A 147 9.74 -3.20 -9.00
C LEU A 147 10.20 -2.27 -7.87
N ALA A 148 9.34 -1.99 -6.89
CA ALA A 148 9.68 -1.16 -5.74
C ALA A 148 10.71 -1.85 -4.83
N ASN A 149 10.61 -3.17 -4.66
CA ASN A 149 11.57 -4.00 -3.92
C ASN A 149 12.99 -3.98 -4.53
N LEU A 150 13.11 -3.63 -5.82
CA LEU A 150 14.42 -3.50 -6.48
C LEU A 150 15.03 -2.11 -6.33
N ARG A 151 14.36 -1.17 -5.65
CA ARG A 151 14.74 0.24 -5.61
C ARG A 151 15.08 0.79 -4.22
N PRO A 152 15.91 0.13 -3.39
CA PRO A 152 16.31 0.68 -2.09
C PRO A 152 17.00 2.04 -2.21
N ASP A 153 17.57 2.35 -3.37
CA ASP A 153 18.21 3.62 -3.71
C ASP A 153 17.25 4.80 -3.82
N GLY A 154 15.95 4.55 -3.90
CA GLY A 154 14.94 5.59 -4.06
C GLY A 154 14.49 6.25 -2.75
N HIS A 155 14.94 5.77 -1.60
CA HIS A 155 14.52 6.29 -0.29
C HIS A 155 15.30 7.56 0.10
N PRO A 156 14.67 8.50 0.85
CA PRO A 156 15.36 9.66 1.40
C PRO A 156 16.51 9.30 2.35
N GLY A 157 16.39 8.18 3.07
CA GLY A 157 17.31 7.82 4.14
C GLY A 157 17.40 8.97 5.15
N PRO A 158 18.58 9.54 5.42
CA PRO A 158 18.69 10.64 6.37
C PRO A 158 18.19 11.98 5.82
N TYR A 159 17.92 12.10 4.52
CA TYR A 159 17.70 13.38 3.83
C TYR A 159 16.23 13.82 3.74
N MET A 160 15.41 13.45 4.72
CA MET A 160 14.05 14.00 4.88
C MET A 160 14.05 15.52 5.09
N HIS A 161 15.16 16.06 5.60
CA HIS A 161 15.36 17.48 5.84
C HIS A 161 16.68 17.96 5.22
N LYS A 162 16.79 19.26 4.93
CA LYS A 162 17.90 19.86 4.16
C LYS A 162 19.29 19.64 4.77
N HIS A 163 19.40 19.59 6.10
CA HIS A 163 20.67 19.49 6.81
C HIS A 163 20.56 18.49 7.97
N PRO A 164 20.43 17.18 7.68
CA PRO A 164 20.11 16.20 8.71
C PRO A 164 21.24 16.02 9.74
N PHE A 165 22.47 16.36 9.35
CA PHE A 165 23.67 16.24 10.20
C PHE A 165 24.11 17.56 10.85
N ALA A 166 23.32 18.64 10.77
CA ALA A 166 23.74 19.96 11.26
C ALA A 166 23.98 20.02 12.78
N THR A 167 23.32 19.16 13.56
CA THR A 167 23.44 19.12 15.03
C THR A 167 24.69 18.40 15.52
N GLY A 168 25.44 17.73 14.64
CA GLY A 168 26.66 17.00 15.00
C GLY A 168 26.45 15.72 15.83
N SER A 169 25.19 15.31 16.08
CA SER A 169 24.87 14.13 16.91
C SER A 169 25.25 12.79 16.25
N GLY A 170 25.56 12.77 14.95
CA GLY A 170 25.86 11.56 14.16
C GLY A 170 24.67 10.61 13.96
N ARG A 171 23.70 10.63 14.87
CA ARG A 171 22.45 9.88 14.83
C ARG A 171 21.33 10.76 14.29
N VAL A 172 20.75 10.33 13.18
CA VAL A 172 19.65 11.00 12.47
C VAL A 172 18.53 10.00 12.21
N GLN A 173 17.30 10.50 12.10
CA GLN A 173 16.19 9.66 11.67
C GLN A 173 16.36 9.31 10.20
N ASN A 174 16.20 8.03 9.87
CA ASN A 174 16.23 7.55 8.50
C ASN A 174 14.81 7.23 8.04
N ASP A 175 14.47 7.67 6.85
CA ASP A 175 13.25 7.28 6.17
C ASP A 175 13.58 6.32 5.03
N CYS A 176 13.28 5.06 5.27
CA CYS A 176 13.44 3.97 4.31
C CYS A 176 12.08 3.38 3.90
N LEU A 177 11.01 4.18 4.05
CA LEU A 177 9.63 3.80 3.72
C LEU A 177 9.10 4.68 2.60
N HIS A 178 9.27 6.00 2.71
CA HIS A 178 8.85 6.97 1.70
C HIS A 178 9.87 7.09 0.58
N TRP A 179 9.49 7.76 -0.51
CA TRP A 179 10.30 7.86 -1.72
C TRP A 179 10.76 9.30 -1.96
N CYS A 180 11.99 9.46 -2.44
CA CYS A 180 12.47 10.71 -3.03
C CYS A 180 11.62 11.07 -4.26
N MET A 181 11.53 12.37 -4.54
CA MET A 181 11.01 12.91 -5.79
C MET A 181 12.04 13.88 -6.42
N PRO A 182 12.38 13.73 -7.72
CA PRO A 182 11.98 12.64 -8.62
C PRO A 182 12.53 11.27 -8.17
N GLY A 183 11.84 10.17 -8.50
CA GLY A 183 12.18 8.84 -7.98
C GLY A 183 11.26 7.71 -8.45
N PRO A 184 11.29 6.53 -7.77
CA PRO A 184 10.51 5.36 -8.18
C PRO A 184 9.01 5.61 -8.33
N VAL A 185 8.44 6.51 -7.51
CA VAL A 185 7.02 6.91 -7.58
C VAL A 185 6.63 7.50 -8.93
N ASP A 186 7.57 8.11 -9.67
CA ASP A 186 7.31 8.61 -11.02
C ASP A 186 7.02 7.47 -11.99
N THR A 187 7.75 6.34 -11.85
CA THR A 187 7.48 5.12 -12.61
C THR A 187 6.14 4.50 -12.22
N PHE A 188 5.75 4.55 -10.94
CA PHE A 188 4.45 4.04 -10.49
C PHE A 188 3.33 4.83 -11.16
N ASN A 189 3.48 6.16 -11.22
CA ASN A 189 2.56 7.06 -11.91
C ASN A 189 2.51 6.83 -13.43
N GLN A 190 3.63 6.48 -14.06
CA GLN A 190 3.64 6.09 -15.48
C GLN A 190 2.83 4.80 -15.72
N ILE A 191 2.97 3.80 -14.87
CA ILE A 191 2.18 2.55 -14.95
C ILE A 191 0.70 2.83 -14.72
N LEU A 192 0.39 3.69 -13.74
CA LEU A 192 -0.98 4.14 -13.49
C LEU A 192 -1.57 4.84 -14.71
N LEU A 193 -0.84 5.76 -15.34
CA LEU A 193 -1.29 6.45 -16.55
C LEU A 193 -1.61 5.44 -17.66
N GLN A 194 -0.73 4.46 -17.89
CA GLN A 194 -1.00 3.40 -18.87
C GLN A 194 -2.22 2.54 -18.49
N THR A 195 -2.48 2.36 -17.20
CA THR A 195 -3.66 1.63 -16.70
C THR A 195 -4.96 2.39 -16.96
N ILE A 196 -4.94 3.72 -16.78
CA ILE A 196 -6.09 4.60 -17.00
C ILE A 196 -6.39 4.74 -18.51
N LEU A 197 -5.36 4.80 -19.35
CA LEU A 197 -5.50 5.01 -20.79
C LEU A 197 -5.91 3.75 -21.58
N ARG A 198 -6.07 2.60 -20.92
CA ARG A 198 -6.56 1.35 -21.51
C ARG A 198 -8.08 1.31 -21.62
#